data_AF-A0A6A3NYW8-F1
#
_entry.id   AF-A0A6A3NYW8-F1
#
_cell.length_a   1.000
_cell.length_b   1.000
_cell.length_c   1.000
_cell.angle_alpha   90.00
_cell.angle_beta   90.00
_cell.angle_gamma   90.00
#
_symmetry.space_group_name_H-M   'P 1'
#
loop_
_entity.id
_entity.type
_entity.pdbx_description
1 polymer ?
#
loop_
_entity_poly.entity_id
_entity_poly.type
_entity_poly.pdbx_seq_one_letter_code
_entity_poly.pdbx_strand_id
1 'polypeptide(L)'
;MAQDMRALRQYITAMDDRQYENLPEGVVCLLITHSNLKLQMVDIRLDLHGTVGELRHKVYQHTGTKPDAMELLVMRSDGSVYARLDDDRRMLGFYSVENGMRLHVVDKDSFSLSRGGGLEDVSLVQKYEISEEDYNKREKTVRAYKREQLAKDPNWKPKTMMNVARPAADPASIPGPESVADMKVGDRCEVQPGGRRGQVQYLGEIPEIAPGYWVGVQFDEPVGKGNGSVKGTTYFKCELKFGGFVRPHNVAVGDFPALDPFADLSDDDDEL
;
A
#
# COMPACT_ATOMS: atom_id res chain seq x y z
N MET A 1 7.79 -8.54 23.88
CA MET A 1 6.40 -8.41 23.38
C MET A 1 5.69 -7.18 23.95
N ALA A 2 5.34 -7.11 25.24
CA ALA A 2 4.62 -5.94 25.79
C ALA A 2 5.49 -4.67 25.95
N GLN A 3 6.78 -4.83 26.25
CA GLN A 3 7.73 -3.71 26.31
C GLN A 3 8.12 -3.19 24.92
N ASP A 4 8.38 -4.07 23.95
CA ASP A 4 8.69 -3.67 22.57
C ASP A 4 7.52 -2.94 21.90
N MET A 5 6.28 -3.38 22.15
CA MET A 5 5.08 -2.69 21.67
C MET A 5 4.90 -1.30 22.33
N ARG A 6 5.34 -1.12 23.59
CA ARG A 6 5.34 0.19 24.24
C ARG A 6 6.44 1.09 23.71
N ALA A 7 7.64 0.56 23.47
CA ALA A 7 8.76 1.29 22.89
C ALA A 7 8.45 1.72 21.45
N LEU A 8 7.84 0.84 20.64
CA LEU A 8 7.38 1.16 19.29
C LEU A 8 6.26 2.21 19.32
N ARG A 9 5.28 2.08 20.22
CA ARG A 9 4.24 3.09 20.41
C ARG A 9 4.85 4.43 20.80
N GLN A 10 5.76 4.45 21.77
CA GLN A 10 6.45 5.66 22.21
C GLN A 10 7.29 6.28 21.08
N TYR A 11 7.96 5.48 20.26
CA TYR A 11 8.72 5.96 19.10
C TYR A 11 7.81 6.57 18.02
N ILE A 12 6.69 5.91 17.72
CA ILE A 12 5.69 6.42 16.76
C ILE A 12 5.05 7.72 17.28
N THR A 13 4.68 7.76 18.57
CA THR A 13 4.05 8.94 19.17
C THR A 13 5.05 9.99 19.66
N ALA A 14 6.36 9.74 19.62
CA ALA A 14 7.39 10.68 20.11
C ALA A 14 7.44 11.98 19.31
N MET A 15 6.93 11.97 18.08
CA MET A 15 6.83 13.16 17.24
C MET A 15 5.42 13.76 17.20
N ASP A 16 4.43 13.17 17.89
CA ASP A 16 3.06 13.72 17.93
C ASP A 16 3.06 15.12 18.57
N ASP A 17 3.89 15.33 19.60
CA ASP A 17 4.04 16.63 20.28
C ASP A 17 4.65 17.71 19.35
N ARG A 18 5.36 17.29 18.29
CA ARG A 18 6.01 18.16 17.30
C ARG A 18 5.29 18.19 15.95
N GLN A 19 4.12 17.55 15.84
CA GLN A 19 3.39 17.36 14.58
C GLN A 19 3.10 18.68 13.87
N TYR A 20 3.02 19.79 14.62
CA TYR A 20 2.72 21.11 14.09
C TYR A 20 3.91 22.09 14.09
N GLU A 21 5.12 21.67 14.48
CA GLU A 21 6.29 22.57 14.58
C GLU A 21 6.73 23.15 13.22
N ASN A 22 6.50 22.43 12.12
CA ASN A 22 6.86 22.86 10.77
C ASN A 22 5.72 23.57 10.02
N LEU A 23 4.66 24.00 10.71
CA LEU A 23 3.59 24.76 10.06
C LEU A 23 4.01 26.23 9.85
N PRO A 24 3.66 26.83 8.69
CA PRO A 24 3.80 28.27 8.49
C PRO A 24 3.02 29.05 9.55
N GLU A 25 3.57 30.19 9.96
CA GLU A 25 2.90 31.09 10.90
C GLU A 25 1.54 31.54 10.33
N GLY A 26 0.49 31.49 11.15
CA GLY A 26 -0.89 31.80 10.73
C GLY A 26 -1.66 30.63 10.11
N VAL A 27 -1.08 29.42 10.01
CA VAL A 27 -1.79 28.23 9.54
C VAL A 27 -2.14 27.31 10.71
N VAL A 28 -3.33 26.72 10.68
CA VAL A 28 -3.77 25.68 11.62
C VAL A 28 -4.18 24.39 10.92
N CYS A 29 -3.89 23.26 11.52
CA CYS A 29 -4.32 21.94 11.07
C CYS A 29 -5.54 21.48 11.87
N LEU A 30 -6.67 21.30 11.20
CA LEU A 30 -7.90 20.80 11.80
C LEU A 30 -8.32 19.46 11.24
N LEU A 31 -8.97 18.66 12.08
CA LEU A 31 -9.67 17.45 11.68
C LEU A 31 -11.08 17.82 11.21
N ILE A 32 -11.38 17.62 9.93
CA ILE A 32 -12.73 17.86 9.40
C ILE A 32 -13.57 16.59 9.50
N THR A 33 -14.77 16.75 10.06
CA THR A 33 -15.78 15.69 10.17
C THR A 33 -17.10 16.18 9.63
N HIS A 34 -17.96 15.25 9.18
CA HIS A 34 -19.24 15.58 8.57
C HIS A 34 -20.39 14.87 9.29
N SER A 35 -21.58 15.47 9.31
CA SER A 35 -22.77 14.85 9.94
C SER A 35 -23.24 13.59 9.22
N ASN A 36 -23.14 13.56 7.89
CA ASN A 36 -23.67 12.48 7.04
C ASN A 36 -22.62 11.47 6.57
N LEU A 37 -21.32 11.82 6.64
CA LEU A 37 -20.24 10.97 6.14
C LEU A 37 -19.50 10.34 7.32
N LYS A 38 -19.06 9.09 7.16
CA LYS A 38 -18.19 8.41 8.12
C LYS A 38 -16.72 8.79 7.92
N LEU A 39 -16.37 9.25 6.72
CA LEU A 39 -15.02 9.69 6.41
C LEU A 39 -14.60 10.87 7.30
N GLN A 40 -13.37 10.78 7.83
CA GLN A 40 -12.71 11.87 8.54
C GLN A 40 -11.55 12.37 7.69
N MET A 41 -11.44 13.69 7.53
CA MET A 41 -10.37 14.33 6.76
C MET A 41 -9.36 14.89 7.74
N VAL A 42 -8.23 14.20 7.85
CA VAL A 42 -7.19 14.48 8.85
C VAL A 42 -6.22 15.54 8.31
N ASP A 43 -5.71 16.38 9.22
CA ASP A 43 -4.65 17.38 8.97
C ASP A 43 -4.93 18.35 7.82
N ILE A 44 -6.17 18.85 7.73
CA ILE A 44 -6.51 19.89 6.76
C ILE A 44 -5.95 21.24 7.24
N ARG A 45 -5.02 21.79 6.47
CA ARG A 45 -4.39 23.09 6.71
C ARG A 45 -5.31 24.23 6.36
N LEU A 46 -5.56 25.14 7.28
CA LEU A 46 -6.44 26.30 7.13
C LEU A 46 -5.70 27.56 7.56
N ASP A 47 -5.91 28.65 6.84
CA ASP A 47 -5.33 29.95 7.18
C ASP A 47 -6.20 30.66 8.23
N LEU A 48 -5.60 31.14 9.31
CA LEU A 48 -6.25 31.91 10.35
C LEU A 48 -6.70 33.29 9.85
N HIS A 49 -6.04 33.86 8.86
CA HIS A 49 -6.38 35.15 8.26
C HIS A 49 -7.49 35.04 7.21
N GLY A 50 -7.78 33.81 6.76
CA GLY A 50 -8.88 33.52 5.86
C GLY A 50 -10.23 33.78 6.51
N THR A 51 -11.18 34.26 5.71
CA THR A 51 -12.56 34.48 6.17
C THR A 51 -13.29 33.15 6.33
N VAL A 52 -14.31 33.12 7.21
CA VAL A 52 -15.18 31.94 7.36
C VAL A 52 -15.88 31.62 6.02
N GLY A 53 -16.21 32.62 5.20
CA GLY A 53 -16.77 32.39 3.86
C GLY A 53 -15.83 31.64 2.91
N GLU A 54 -14.53 31.97 2.89
CA GLU A 54 -13.52 31.24 2.12
C GLU A 54 -13.30 29.83 2.69
N LEU A 55 -13.30 29.70 4.02
CA LEU A 55 -13.24 28.41 4.68
C LEU A 55 -14.39 27.49 4.24
N ARG A 56 -15.63 27.99 4.19
CA ARG A 56 -16.78 27.20 3.71
C ARG A 56 -16.58 26.68 2.29
N HIS A 57 -16.07 27.52 1.39
CA HIS A 57 -15.79 27.10 0.01
C HIS A 57 -14.70 26.03 -0.05
N LYS A 58 -13.66 26.14 0.77
CA LYS A 58 -12.62 25.10 0.87
C LYS A 58 -13.16 23.80 1.42
N VAL A 59 -13.95 23.86 2.49
CA VAL A 59 -14.59 22.69 3.10
C VAL A 59 -15.56 22.02 2.12
N TYR A 60 -16.30 22.80 1.31
CA TYR A 60 -17.17 22.28 0.25
C TYR A 60 -16.44 21.38 -0.74
N GLN A 61 -15.19 21.71 -1.12
CA GLN A 61 -14.38 20.87 -2.01
C GLN A 61 -14.06 19.49 -1.41
N HIS A 62 -14.05 19.39 -0.08
CA HIS A 62 -13.80 18.15 0.62
C HIS A 62 -15.09 17.38 0.95
N THR A 63 -16.13 18.06 1.44
CA THR A 63 -17.35 17.41 1.96
C THR A 63 -18.47 17.30 0.92
N GLY A 64 -18.47 18.15 -0.11
CA GLY A 64 -19.53 18.23 -1.11
C GLY A 64 -20.81 18.95 -0.64
N THR A 65 -20.83 19.50 0.58
CA THR A 65 -21.98 20.24 1.13
C THR A 65 -21.87 21.72 0.81
N LYS A 66 -22.89 22.29 0.15
CA LYS A 66 -22.88 23.69 -0.30
C LYS A 66 -22.62 24.67 0.85
N PRO A 67 -21.85 25.76 0.62
CA PRO A 67 -21.57 26.81 1.62
C PRO A 67 -22.82 27.35 2.33
N ASP A 68 -23.93 27.53 1.61
CA ASP A 68 -25.18 28.09 2.16
C ASP A 68 -25.93 27.12 3.10
N ALA A 69 -25.71 25.81 2.93
CA ALA A 69 -26.42 24.77 3.67
C ALA A 69 -25.54 24.06 4.72
N MET A 70 -24.27 24.44 4.82
CA MET A 70 -23.35 23.91 5.83
C MET A 70 -23.30 24.81 7.06
N GLU A 71 -23.40 24.20 8.24
CA GLU A 71 -23.07 24.84 9.51
C GLU A 71 -21.73 24.30 10.02
N LEU A 72 -20.83 25.21 10.43
CA LEU A 72 -19.48 24.88 10.89
C LEU A 72 -19.39 25.02 12.40
N LEU A 73 -19.10 23.90 13.08
CA LEU A 73 -18.91 23.84 14.53
C LEU A 73 -17.47 23.42 14.83
N VAL A 74 -16.74 24.23 15.59
CA VAL A 74 -15.45 23.82 16.13
C VAL A 74 -15.71 23.08 17.44
N MET A 75 -15.21 21.86 17.54
CA MET A 75 -15.34 21.00 18.71
C MET A 75 -13.97 20.71 19.30
N ARG A 76 -13.91 20.62 20.63
CA ARG A 76 -12.73 20.16 21.35
C ARG A 76 -12.59 18.63 21.25
N SER A 77 -11.44 18.13 21.71
CA SER A 77 -11.16 16.69 21.80
C SER A 77 -12.14 15.93 22.69
N ASP A 78 -12.75 16.61 23.68
CA ASP A 78 -13.78 16.05 24.56
C ASP A 78 -15.18 15.94 23.92
N GLY A 79 -15.35 16.44 22.69
CA GLY A 79 -16.62 16.46 21.97
C GLY A 79 -17.55 17.63 22.33
N SER A 80 -17.13 18.55 23.20
CA SER A 80 -17.87 19.79 23.47
C SER A 80 -17.74 20.77 22.30
N VAL A 81 -18.82 21.51 22.02
CA VAL A 81 -18.79 22.60 21.02
C VAL A 81 -18.02 23.78 21.61
N TYR A 82 -16.91 24.11 21.00
CA TYR A 82 -16.06 25.25 21.37
C TYR A 82 -16.59 26.56 20.80
N ALA A 83 -16.84 26.57 19.49
CA ALA A 83 -17.27 27.77 18.78
C ALA A 83 -18.15 27.40 17.59
N ARG A 84 -19.07 28.31 17.23
CA ARG A 84 -19.88 28.24 16.03
C ARG A 84 -19.42 29.31 15.06
N LEU A 85 -19.07 28.92 13.84
CA LEU A 85 -18.64 29.84 12.79
C LEU A 85 -19.89 30.28 12.03
N ASP A 86 -20.54 31.32 12.54
CA ASP A 86 -21.81 31.85 12.01
C ASP A 86 -21.67 33.14 11.20
N ASP A 87 -20.53 33.84 11.31
CA ASP A 87 -20.27 35.09 10.60
C ASP A 87 -19.19 34.89 9.52
N ASP A 88 -19.63 34.86 8.26
CA ASP A 88 -18.78 34.60 7.10
C ASP A 88 -17.74 35.68 6.83
N ARG A 89 -17.92 36.88 7.42
CA ARG A 89 -16.99 38.01 7.26
C ARG A 89 -15.86 37.99 8.27
N ARG A 90 -15.98 37.18 9.33
CA ARG A 90 -14.94 37.08 10.36
C ARG A 90 -13.82 36.18 9.88
N MET A 91 -12.62 36.48 10.34
CA MET A 91 -11.46 35.63 10.12
C MET A 91 -11.52 34.41 11.04
N LEU A 92 -10.96 33.29 10.60
CA LEU A 92 -10.90 32.07 11.42
C LEU A 92 -10.16 32.30 12.74
N GLY A 93 -9.09 33.11 12.72
CA GLY A 93 -8.32 33.51 13.89
C GLY A 93 -9.11 34.28 14.96
N PHE A 94 -10.23 34.93 14.59
CA PHE A 94 -11.11 35.58 15.57
C PHE A 94 -11.68 34.58 16.59
N TYR A 95 -11.88 33.33 16.18
CA TYR A 95 -12.46 32.28 17.01
C TYR A 95 -11.41 31.54 17.86
N SER A 96 -10.13 31.96 17.84
CA SER A 96 -9.03 31.34 18.59
C SER A 96 -8.93 29.83 18.41
N VAL A 97 -9.01 29.38 17.15
CA VAL A 97 -8.93 27.95 16.82
C VAL A 97 -7.48 27.47 16.90
N GLU A 98 -7.26 26.31 17.52
CA GLU A 98 -5.93 25.72 17.69
C GLU A 98 -5.76 24.43 16.87
N ASN A 99 -4.50 24.03 16.67
CA ASN A 99 -4.15 22.78 16.01
C ASN A 99 -4.76 21.56 16.74
N GLY A 100 -5.22 20.59 15.96
CA GLY A 100 -5.82 19.36 16.51
C GLY A 100 -7.27 19.51 16.97
N MET A 101 -7.87 20.71 16.90
CA MET A 101 -9.31 20.88 17.07
C MET A 101 -10.08 20.25 15.90
N ARG A 102 -11.33 19.88 16.16
CA ARG A 102 -12.20 19.24 15.16
C ARG A 102 -13.17 20.27 14.57
N LEU A 103 -13.15 20.43 13.25
CA LEU A 103 -14.17 21.17 12.52
C LEU A 103 -15.28 20.21 12.09
N HIS A 104 -16.44 20.30 12.70
CA HIS A 104 -17.61 19.50 12.38
C HIS A 104 -18.58 20.24 11.48
N VAL A 105 -18.82 19.64 10.32
CA VAL A 105 -19.71 20.16 9.29
C VAL A 105 -21.07 19.51 9.46
N VAL A 106 -22.06 20.31 9.81
CA VAL A 106 -23.46 19.89 9.90
C VAL A 106 -24.16 20.29 8.60
N ASP A 107 -24.54 19.30 7.81
CA ASP A 107 -25.28 19.49 6.56
C ASP A 107 -26.77 19.64 6.84
N LYS A 108 -27.31 20.84 6.56
CA LYS A 108 -28.74 21.16 6.70
C LYS A 108 -29.52 21.02 5.39
N ASP A 109 -28.87 20.66 4.27
CA ASP A 109 -29.56 20.50 3.00
C ASP A 109 -30.47 19.26 3.04
N SER A 110 -31.76 19.50 2.88
CA SER A 110 -32.78 18.44 2.85
C SER A 110 -32.64 17.53 1.63
N PHE A 111 -31.95 17.98 0.58
CA PHE A 111 -31.74 17.25 -0.68
C PHE A 111 -30.29 16.82 -0.90
N SER A 112 -29.46 16.84 0.15
CA SER A 112 -28.06 16.44 0.03
C SER A 112 -27.89 15.00 -0.46
N LEU A 113 -26.99 14.81 -1.43
CA LEU A 113 -26.61 13.49 -1.95
C LEU A 113 -25.94 12.61 -0.89
N SER A 114 -25.32 13.23 0.12
CA SER A 114 -24.65 12.51 1.21
C SER A 114 -25.63 11.92 2.24
N ARG A 115 -26.89 12.38 2.24
CA ARG A 115 -27.88 12.01 3.25
C ARG A 115 -28.22 10.51 3.16
N GLY A 116 -28.32 9.87 4.33
CA GLY A 116 -28.73 8.46 4.40
C GLY A 116 -27.73 7.49 3.76
N GLY A 117 -26.47 7.89 3.59
CA GLY A 117 -25.43 7.05 3.00
C GLY A 117 -25.38 7.09 1.47
N GLY A 118 -26.05 8.02 0.79
CA GLY A 118 -26.09 8.05 -0.69
C GLY A 118 -24.73 8.11 -1.40
N LEU A 119 -23.66 8.57 -0.73
CA LEU A 119 -22.30 8.61 -1.28
C LEU A 119 -21.36 7.50 -0.74
N GLU A 120 -21.71 6.83 0.36
CA GLU A 120 -20.86 5.82 1.00
C GLU A 120 -21.45 4.40 0.88
N ASP A 121 -22.77 4.29 0.74
CA ASP A 121 -23.49 3.03 0.69
C ASP A 121 -23.67 2.56 -0.76
N VAL A 122 -22.76 1.68 -1.16
CA VAL A 122 -22.76 1.02 -2.46
C VAL A 122 -24.00 0.13 -2.70
N SER A 123 -24.81 -0.15 -1.67
CA SER A 123 -26.06 -0.90 -1.82
C SER A 123 -27.21 -0.05 -2.38
N LEU A 124 -27.16 1.27 -2.20
CA LEU A 124 -28.17 2.20 -2.70
C LEU A 124 -28.03 2.45 -4.21
N VAL A 125 -26.85 2.16 -4.78
CA VAL A 125 -26.61 2.31 -6.21
C VAL A 125 -27.26 1.16 -6.96
N GLN A 126 -28.26 1.48 -7.80
CA GLN A 126 -28.86 0.50 -8.70
C GLN A 126 -27.81 0.04 -9.72
N LYS A 127 -27.30 -1.18 -9.51
CA LYS A 127 -26.34 -1.79 -10.43
C LYS A 127 -27.07 -2.16 -11.72
N TYR A 128 -26.53 -1.74 -12.85
CA TYR A 128 -27.03 -2.18 -14.15
C TYR A 128 -26.77 -3.68 -14.30
N GLU A 129 -27.84 -4.45 -14.41
CA GLU A 129 -27.80 -5.88 -14.70
C GLU A 129 -28.27 -6.08 -16.15
N ILE A 130 -27.37 -6.53 -17.02
CA ILE A 130 -27.70 -6.81 -18.40
C ILE A 130 -28.46 -8.14 -18.48
N SER A 131 -29.60 -8.13 -19.16
CA SER A 131 -30.39 -9.34 -19.39
C SER A 131 -29.55 -10.38 -20.14
N GLU A 132 -29.79 -11.67 -19.89
CA GLU A 132 -29.05 -12.73 -20.57
C GLU A 132 -29.25 -12.68 -22.10
N GLU A 133 -30.45 -12.32 -22.53
CA GLU A 133 -30.81 -12.17 -23.93
C GLU A 133 -30.02 -11.05 -24.60
N ASP A 134 -29.93 -9.88 -23.96
CA ASP A 134 -29.19 -8.74 -24.51
C ASP A 134 -27.68 -8.94 -24.45
N TYR A 135 -27.18 -9.66 -23.45
CA TYR A 135 -25.79 -10.08 -23.40
C TYR A 135 -25.44 -11.06 -24.54
N ASN A 136 -26.33 -12.02 -24.82
CA ASN A 136 -26.12 -13.03 -25.86
C ASN A 136 -26.16 -12.47 -27.28
N LYS A 137 -26.88 -11.35 -27.50
CA LYS A 137 -26.92 -10.60 -28.77
C LYS A 137 -25.63 -9.83 -29.05
N ARG A 138 -24.82 -9.52 -28.03
CA ARG A 138 -23.57 -8.76 -28.21
C ARG A 138 -22.47 -9.64 -28.80
N GLU A 139 -21.94 -9.21 -29.94
CA GLU A 139 -20.74 -9.76 -30.54
C GLU A 139 -19.49 -9.36 -29.73
N LYS A 140 -18.44 -10.20 -29.73
CA LYS A 140 -17.18 -10.00 -28.96
C LYS A 140 -17.30 -10.11 -27.41
N THR A 141 -18.31 -10.80 -26.90
CA THR A 141 -18.40 -11.13 -25.46
C THR A 141 -17.64 -12.41 -25.10
N VAL A 142 -17.23 -12.53 -23.83
CA VAL A 142 -16.57 -13.75 -23.31
C VAL A 142 -17.45 -14.99 -23.49
N ARG A 143 -18.78 -14.86 -23.35
CA ARG A 143 -19.73 -15.97 -23.61
C ARG A 143 -19.77 -16.36 -25.09
N ALA A 144 -19.76 -15.40 -26.02
CA ALA A 144 -19.69 -15.68 -27.45
C ALA A 144 -18.37 -16.40 -27.82
N TYR A 145 -17.24 -15.91 -27.32
CA TYR A 145 -15.93 -16.55 -27.48
C TYR A 145 -15.93 -17.98 -26.92
N LYS A 146 -16.48 -18.20 -25.72
CA LYS A 146 -16.57 -19.53 -25.11
C LYS A 146 -17.41 -20.50 -25.94
N ARG A 147 -18.54 -20.06 -26.51
CA ARG A 147 -19.36 -20.88 -27.42
C ARG A 147 -18.59 -21.29 -28.67
N GLU A 148 -17.86 -20.35 -29.28
CA GLU A 148 -17.05 -20.63 -30.48
C GLU A 148 -15.92 -21.63 -30.18
N GLN A 149 -15.26 -21.49 -29.02
CA GLN A 149 -14.19 -22.40 -28.62
C GLN A 149 -14.70 -23.81 -28.28
N LEU A 150 -15.84 -23.92 -27.59
CA LEU A 150 -16.47 -25.24 -27.33
C LEU A 150 -16.98 -25.90 -28.62
N ALA A 151 -17.41 -25.11 -29.62
CA ALA A 151 -17.83 -25.65 -30.92
C ALA A 151 -16.65 -26.21 -31.72
N LYS A 152 -15.45 -25.62 -31.57
CA LYS A 152 -14.21 -26.13 -32.18
C LYS A 152 -13.67 -27.35 -31.41
N ASP A 153 -13.67 -27.29 -30.09
CA ASP A 153 -13.13 -28.33 -29.20
C ASP A 153 -14.10 -28.64 -28.04
N PRO A 154 -14.81 -29.81 -28.05
CA PRO A 154 -15.79 -30.16 -27.02
C PRO A 154 -15.25 -30.28 -25.59
N ASN A 155 -13.94 -30.45 -25.44
CA ASN A 155 -13.25 -30.54 -24.14
C ASN A 155 -12.50 -29.25 -23.76
N TRP A 156 -12.76 -28.14 -24.47
CA TRP A 156 -12.10 -26.87 -24.20
C TRP A 156 -12.53 -26.31 -22.83
N LYS A 157 -11.55 -26.02 -21.98
CA LYS A 157 -11.76 -25.34 -20.70
C LYS A 157 -11.10 -23.96 -20.75
N PRO A 158 -11.79 -22.88 -20.35
CA PRO A 158 -11.17 -21.56 -20.26
C PRO A 158 -10.05 -21.63 -19.23
N LYS A 159 -8.86 -21.12 -19.59
CA LYS A 159 -7.75 -20.94 -18.64
C LYS A 159 -8.21 -19.95 -17.56
N THR A 160 -8.62 -20.43 -16.40
CA THR A 160 -9.01 -19.59 -15.27
C THR A 160 -7.77 -18.92 -14.71
N MET A 161 -7.79 -17.58 -14.59
CA MET A 161 -6.68 -16.80 -14.02
C MET A 161 -6.40 -17.11 -12.53
N MET A 162 -7.21 -17.94 -11.87
CA MET A 162 -7.08 -18.29 -10.45
C MET A 162 -6.57 -19.70 -10.17
N ASN A 163 -6.32 -20.51 -11.21
CA ASN A 163 -5.54 -21.73 -11.07
C ASN A 163 -4.61 -21.82 -12.27
N VAL A 164 -3.59 -20.95 -12.28
CA VAL A 164 -2.30 -21.40 -12.79
C VAL A 164 -1.80 -22.46 -11.80
N ALA A 165 -2.39 -23.66 -11.86
CA ALA A 165 -1.58 -24.85 -11.71
C ALA A 165 -0.45 -24.58 -12.70
N ARG A 166 0.74 -24.22 -12.18
CA ARG A 166 1.93 -24.12 -12.99
C ARG A 166 1.88 -25.35 -13.89
N PRO A 167 1.88 -25.20 -15.23
CA PRO A 167 2.05 -26.37 -16.07
C PRO A 167 3.21 -27.13 -15.44
N ALA A 168 2.98 -28.41 -15.10
CA ALA A 168 4.04 -29.24 -14.53
C ALA A 168 5.24 -28.98 -15.44
N ALA A 169 6.26 -28.32 -14.90
CA ALA A 169 7.38 -27.85 -15.70
C ALA A 169 7.85 -29.08 -16.45
N ASP A 170 8.01 -28.97 -17.78
CA ASP A 170 8.43 -30.10 -18.60
C ASP A 170 9.55 -30.83 -17.86
N PRO A 171 9.51 -32.16 -17.69
CA PRO A 171 10.51 -32.87 -16.89
C PRO A 171 11.95 -32.65 -17.39
N ALA A 172 12.13 -32.13 -18.60
CA ALA A 172 13.39 -31.67 -19.19
C ALA A 172 13.87 -30.28 -18.71
N SER A 173 13.06 -29.52 -17.96
CA SER A 173 13.38 -28.19 -17.40
C SER A 173 13.67 -28.22 -15.89
N ILE A 174 13.64 -29.41 -15.28
CA ILE A 174 14.01 -29.60 -13.89
C ILE A 174 15.54 -29.42 -13.82
N PRO A 175 16.06 -28.42 -13.09
CA PRO A 175 17.50 -28.19 -13.04
C PRO A 175 18.18 -29.40 -12.41
N GLY A 176 19.06 -30.05 -13.17
CA GLY A 176 19.91 -31.14 -12.70
C GLY A 176 21.21 -30.64 -12.07
N PRO A 177 22.11 -31.56 -11.67
CA PRO A 177 23.41 -31.22 -11.09
C PRO A 177 24.28 -30.37 -12.03
N GLU A 178 24.10 -30.47 -13.35
CA GLU A 178 24.80 -29.67 -14.34
C GLU A 178 24.51 -28.17 -14.22
N SER A 179 23.32 -27.80 -13.73
CA SER A 179 22.90 -26.39 -13.61
C SER A 179 23.58 -25.62 -12.48
N VAL A 180 24.22 -26.33 -11.54
CA VAL A 180 24.97 -25.77 -10.42
C VAL A 180 26.47 -26.07 -10.51
N ALA A 181 26.94 -26.70 -11.59
CA ALA A 181 28.32 -27.16 -11.73
C ALA A 181 29.34 -26.00 -11.68
N ASP A 182 28.94 -24.83 -12.19
CA ASP A 182 29.77 -23.62 -12.19
C ASP A 182 29.71 -22.83 -10.88
N MET A 183 28.88 -23.27 -9.91
CA MET A 183 28.63 -22.57 -8.66
C MET A 183 29.26 -23.34 -7.49
N LYS A 184 29.78 -22.60 -6.49
CA LYS A 184 30.35 -23.17 -5.27
C LYS A 184 29.72 -22.51 -4.05
N VAL A 185 29.61 -23.26 -2.97
CA VAL A 185 29.23 -22.68 -1.67
C VAL A 185 30.33 -21.71 -1.24
N GLY A 186 29.94 -20.49 -0.89
CA GLY A 186 30.83 -19.38 -0.57
C GLY A 186 30.96 -18.34 -1.68
N ASP A 187 30.53 -18.64 -2.91
CA ASP A 187 30.64 -17.73 -4.04
C ASP A 187 29.74 -16.50 -3.88
N ARG A 188 30.24 -15.35 -4.34
CA ARG A 188 29.45 -14.12 -4.47
C ARG A 188 28.52 -14.23 -5.68
N CYS A 189 27.28 -13.82 -5.48
CA CYS A 189 26.27 -13.96 -6.50
C CYS A 189 25.27 -12.80 -6.51
N GLU A 190 24.66 -12.61 -7.67
CA GLU A 190 23.54 -11.72 -7.88
C GLU A 190 22.32 -12.51 -8.34
N VAL A 191 21.16 -12.22 -7.72
CA VAL A 191 19.90 -12.94 -7.94
C VAL A 191 18.92 -12.08 -8.74
N GLN A 192 18.43 -12.64 -9.84
CA GLN A 192 17.39 -12.05 -10.68
C GLN A 192 16.00 -12.64 -10.41
N PRO A 193 14.91 -11.86 -10.56
CA PRO A 193 14.89 -10.41 -10.78
C PRO A 193 15.25 -9.62 -9.49
N GLY A 194 15.69 -8.38 -9.69
CA GLY A 194 15.91 -7.40 -8.62
C GLY A 194 17.35 -7.15 -8.20
N GLY A 195 18.35 -7.72 -8.89
CA GLY A 195 19.77 -7.39 -8.67
C GLY A 195 20.25 -7.62 -7.24
N ARG A 196 19.62 -8.55 -6.52
CA ARG A 196 19.90 -8.75 -5.08
C ARG A 196 21.18 -9.53 -4.91
N ARG A 197 22.16 -8.96 -4.21
CA ARG A 197 23.46 -9.56 -3.99
C ARG A 197 23.51 -10.36 -2.71
N GLY A 198 24.38 -11.37 -2.71
CA GLY A 198 24.59 -12.23 -1.56
C GLY A 198 25.64 -13.30 -1.81
N GLN A 199 25.67 -14.26 -0.90
CA GLN A 199 26.58 -15.39 -0.91
C GLN A 199 25.81 -16.70 -1.05
N VAL A 200 26.30 -17.59 -1.91
CA VAL A 200 25.76 -18.95 -2.03
C VAL A 200 26.09 -19.75 -0.77
N GLN A 201 25.08 -20.26 -0.08
CA GLN A 201 25.23 -21.06 1.13
C GLN A 201 24.78 -22.52 0.97
N TYR A 202 24.02 -22.84 -0.08
CA TYR A 202 23.53 -24.20 -0.31
C TYR A 202 23.34 -24.47 -1.81
N LEU A 203 23.71 -25.67 -2.25
CA LEU A 203 23.51 -26.18 -3.61
C LEU A 203 22.99 -27.60 -3.52
N GLY A 204 21.74 -27.84 -3.91
CA GLY A 204 21.16 -29.18 -3.83
C GLY A 204 19.65 -29.23 -4.04
N GLU A 205 19.09 -30.43 -3.94
CA GLU A 205 17.66 -30.65 -4.06
C GLU A 205 16.92 -30.33 -2.76
N ILE A 206 15.74 -29.71 -2.89
CA ILE A 206 14.89 -29.34 -1.75
C ILE A 206 13.48 -29.91 -2.01
N PRO A 207 13.22 -31.17 -1.63
CA PRO A 207 11.95 -31.85 -1.89
C PRO A 207 10.74 -31.12 -1.29
N GLU A 208 10.96 -30.36 -0.21
CA GLU A 208 9.93 -29.62 0.52
C GLU A 208 9.38 -28.41 -0.24
N ILE A 209 10.14 -27.85 -1.20
CA ILE A 209 9.73 -26.73 -2.06
C ILE A 209 9.13 -27.28 -3.36
N ALA A 210 9.98 -27.90 -4.19
CA ALA A 210 9.64 -28.50 -5.48
C ALA A 210 10.85 -29.27 -6.03
N PRO A 211 10.63 -30.27 -6.90
CA PRO A 211 11.70 -31.07 -7.49
C PRO A 211 12.76 -30.25 -8.25
N GLY A 212 13.98 -30.77 -8.32
CA GLY A 212 15.15 -30.17 -8.97
C GLY A 212 16.08 -29.42 -8.02
N TYR A 213 17.24 -29.01 -8.55
CA TYR A 213 18.25 -28.29 -7.79
C TYR A 213 17.81 -26.86 -7.45
N TRP A 214 18.27 -26.41 -6.29
CA TRP A 214 18.06 -25.10 -5.70
C TRP A 214 19.38 -24.53 -5.22
N VAL A 215 19.49 -23.22 -5.31
CA VAL A 215 20.57 -22.44 -4.74
C VAL A 215 20.02 -21.71 -3.53
N GLY A 216 20.55 -22.02 -2.35
CA GLY A 216 20.33 -21.25 -1.14
C GLY A 216 21.29 -20.08 -1.11
N VAL A 217 20.76 -18.86 -1.05
CA VAL A 217 21.53 -17.61 -1.01
C VAL A 217 21.27 -16.91 0.32
N GLN A 218 22.35 -16.48 0.97
CA GLN A 218 22.32 -15.50 2.03
C GLN A 218 22.53 -14.12 1.42
N PHE A 219 21.49 -13.29 1.40
CA PHE A 219 21.56 -11.93 0.90
C PHE A 219 22.38 -11.03 1.84
N ASP A 220 22.91 -9.94 1.30
CA ASP A 220 23.59 -8.91 2.12
C ASP A 220 22.57 -8.02 2.86
N GLU A 221 21.37 -7.91 2.31
CA GLU A 221 20.26 -7.09 2.82
C GLU A 221 19.07 -7.97 3.24
N PRO A 222 18.13 -7.48 4.06
CA PRO A 222 16.96 -8.23 4.52
C PRO A 222 15.86 -8.39 3.43
N VAL A 223 16.24 -8.84 2.24
CA VAL A 223 15.41 -9.03 1.03
C VAL A 223 15.06 -10.50 0.72
N GLY A 224 15.51 -11.40 1.58
CA GLY A 224 15.20 -12.82 1.58
C GLY A 224 13.82 -13.14 2.17
N LYS A 225 13.41 -14.40 1.99
CA LYS A 225 12.09 -14.89 2.42
C LYS A 225 12.11 -15.61 3.76
N GLY A 226 13.27 -16.01 4.25
CA GLY A 226 13.38 -16.83 5.46
C GLY A 226 14.76 -16.72 6.11
N ASN A 227 15.07 -17.71 6.94
CA ASN A 227 16.30 -17.84 7.72
C ASN A 227 17.16 -19.06 7.29
N GLY A 228 16.97 -19.54 6.06
CA GLY A 228 17.67 -20.72 5.53
C GLY A 228 17.06 -22.08 5.90
N SER A 229 15.85 -22.06 6.49
CA SER A 229 15.04 -23.27 6.73
C SER A 229 13.77 -23.31 5.88
N VAL A 230 13.33 -24.52 5.54
CA VAL A 230 12.07 -24.80 4.83
C VAL A 230 11.32 -25.86 5.62
N LYS A 231 10.04 -25.63 5.94
CA LYS A 231 9.15 -26.60 6.61
C LYS A 231 9.74 -27.35 7.84
N GLY A 232 10.70 -26.74 8.54
CA GLY A 232 11.37 -27.31 9.73
C GLY A 232 12.76 -27.91 9.47
N THR A 233 13.15 -28.12 8.21
CA THR A 233 14.50 -28.56 7.83
C THR A 233 15.39 -27.35 7.57
N THR A 234 16.54 -27.27 8.24
CA THR A 234 17.51 -26.18 8.08
C THR A 234 18.60 -26.60 7.11
N TYR A 235 18.75 -25.86 6.00
CA TYR A 235 19.76 -26.11 4.98
C TYR A 235 21.01 -25.27 5.20
N PHE A 236 20.84 -24.02 5.62
CA PHE A 236 21.92 -23.12 6.04
C PHE A 236 21.43 -22.17 7.12
N LYS A 237 22.35 -21.58 7.89
CA LYS A 237 22.02 -20.66 8.98
C LYS A 237 22.22 -19.22 8.53
N CYS A 238 21.17 -18.40 8.59
CA CYS A 238 21.25 -16.96 8.38
C CYS A 238 20.19 -16.23 9.22
N GLU A 239 20.28 -14.90 9.26
CA GLU A 239 19.27 -14.07 9.94
C GLU A 239 17.91 -14.11 9.24
N LEU A 240 16.86 -13.80 9.98
CA LEU A 240 15.51 -13.77 9.44
C LEU A 240 15.41 -12.70 8.35
N LYS A 241 14.89 -13.08 7.17
CA LYS A 241 14.83 -12.27 5.93
C LYS A 241 16.16 -12.14 5.19
N PHE A 242 17.22 -12.84 5.58
CA PHE A 242 18.47 -12.86 4.81
C PHE A 242 18.60 -14.13 3.96
N GLY A 243 17.80 -15.16 4.21
CA GLY A 243 17.84 -16.41 3.46
C GLY A 243 16.81 -16.48 2.32
N GLY A 244 17.22 -16.98 1.16
CA GLY A 244 16.30 -17.34 0.08
C GLY A 244 16.74 -18.57 -0.70
N PHE A 245 15.77 -19.29 -1.26
CA PHE A 245 16.00 -20.39 -2.20
C PHE A 245 15.54 -19.97 -3.59
N VAL A 246 16.45 -20.06 -4.56
CA VAL A 246 16.22 -19.62 -5.95
C VAL A 246 16.70 -20.70 -6.93
N ARG A 247 16.20 -20.62 -8.17
CA ARG A 247 16.61 -21.54 -9.22
C ARG A 247 18.00 -21.15 -9.74
N PRO A 248 18.85 -22.13 -10.11
CA PRO A 248 20.20 -21.86 -10.60
C PRO A 248 20.25 -20.85 -11.75
N HIS A 249 19.31 -20.92 -12.71
CA HIS A 249 19.23 -19.99 -13.84
C HIS A 249 19.01 -18.51 -13.46
N ASN A 250 18.59 -18.24 -12.22
CA ASN A 250 18.37 -16.89 -11.70
C ASN A 250 19.55 -16.37 -10.88
N VAL A 251 20.64 -17.13 -10.79
CA VAL A 251 21.80 -16.77 -9.99
C VAL A 251 23.00 -16.63 -10.91
N ALA A 252 23.54 -15.42 -10.97
CA ALA A 252 24.81 -15.15 -11.61
C ALA A 252 25.91 -15.16 -10.54
N VAL A 253 26.86 -16.09 -10.65
CA VAL A 253 28.06 -16.09 -9.81
C VAL A 253 29.13 -15.22 -10.47
N GLY A 254 29.83 -14.41 -9.69
CA GLY A 254 30.86 -13.51 -10.20
C GLY A 254 31.41 -12.58 -9.13
N ASP A 255 32.14 -11.56 -9.57
CA ASP A 255 32.66 -10.51 -8.69
C ASP A 255 31.56 -9.50 -8.33
N PHE A 256 30.71 -9.88 -7.39
CA PHE A 256 29.62 -9.07 -6.87
C PHE A 256 29.90 -8.68 -5.41
N PRO A 257 30.77 -7.69 -5.14
CA PRO A 257 31.00 -7.23 -3.77
C PRO A 257 29.70 -6.69 -3.16
N ALA A 258 29.64 -6.72 -1.83
CA ALA A 258 28.55 -6.09 -1.09
C ALA A 258 28.47 -4.61 -1.49
N LEU A 259 27.27 -4.12 -1.77
CA LEU A 259 27.07 -2.72 -2.09
C LEU A 259 27.28 -1.92 -0.81
N ASP A 260 28.25 -1.01 -0.83
CA ASP A 260 28.40 -0.02 0.24
C ASP A 260 27.35 1.07 0.03
N PRO A 261 26.40 1.27 0.97
CA PRO A 261 25.38 2.30 0.85
C PRO A 261 25.94 3.73 0.82
N PHE A 262 27.22 3.93 1.15
CA PHE A 262 27.86 5.24 1.26
C PHE A 262 28.92 5.50 0.19
N ALA A 263 29.16 4.58 -0.75
CA ALA A 263 30.15 4.78 -1.81
C ALA A 263 29.85 5.99 -2.70
N ASP A 264 28.57 6.34 -2.89
CA ASP A 264 28.14 7.50 -3.67
C ASP A 264 28.14 8.82 -2.88
N LEU A 265 28.52 8.80 -1.59
CA LEU A 265 28.56 9.98 -0.72
C LEU A 265 29.98 10.49 -0.44
N SER A 266 31.01 9.86 -1.02
CA SER A 266 32.42 10.15 -0.69
C SER A 266 33.21 10.93 -1.73
N ASP A 267 32.59 11.48 -2.77
CA ASP A 267 33.29 12.38 -3.71
C ASP A 267 32.44 13.64 -4.01
N ASP A 268 33.10 14.80 -3.98
CA ASP A 268 32.66 16.17 -4.34
C ASP A 268 32.19 17.14 -3.23
N ASP A 269 32.95 17.32 -2.14
CA ASP A 269 32.85 18.56 -1.33
C ASP A 269 34.22 18.99 -0.71
N ASP A 270 35.29 18.93 -1.50
CA ASP A 270 36.61 19.48 -1.11
C ASP A 270 37.25 20.34 -2.24
N GLU A 271 36.46 21.18 -2.93
CA GLU A 271 36.99 22.38 -3.60
C GLU A 271 35.92 23.50 -3.68
N LEU A 272 35.97 24.46 -2.74
CA LEU A 272 36.01 25.93 -2.96
C LEU A 272 35.82 26.73 -1.66
#